data_AF-A0A9Q1RAX8-F1
#
_entry.id   AF-A0A9Q1RAX8-F1
#
_cell.length_a   1.000
_cell.length_b   1.000
_cell.length_c   1.000
_cell.angle_alpha   90.00
_cell.angle_beta   90.00
_cell.angle_gamma   90.00
#
_symmetry.space_group_name_H-M   'P 1'
#
loop_
_entity.id
_entity.type
_entity.pdbx_description
1 polymer ?
#
loop_
_entity_poly.entity_id
_entity_poly.type
_entity_poly.pdbx_seq_one_letter_code
_entity_poly.pdbx_strand_id
1 'polypeptide(L)'
;MPWLALPFGDGRKASLSRLFKVQGIPTLVAIGPSGKTVTTEARNLIMCHGAEAFPFTEERMEEIEAEIMAKGWPEKLKHKLHEHELLLTKRLAYMCDECNESGETGRLFVRAILAYSYTPEKFSEVEQIEKARREADTGDNFGHWRL
;
A
#
# COMPACT_ATOMS: atom_id res chain seq x y z
N MET A 1 -2.67 -25.16 11.75
CA MET A 1 -1.52 -24.35 11.32
C MET A 1 -0.44 -25.29 10.81
N PRO A 2 -0.18 -25.35 9.50
CA PRO A 2 0.71 -26.34 8.89
C PRO A 2 2.20 -25.94 8.95
N TRP A 3 2.65 -25.32 10.05
CA TRP A 3 4.05 -24.89 10.20
C TRP A 3 4.67 -25.40 11.49
N LEU A 4 6.00 -25.51 11.48
CA LEU A 4 6.79 -25.90 12.63
C LEU A 4 6.78 -24.78 13.68
N ALA A 5 6.79 -25.18 14.95
CA ALA A 5 6.87 -24.27 16.08
C ALA A 5 7.94 -24.75 17.06
N LEU A 6 8.54 -23.81 17.78
CA LEU A 6 9.34 -24.15 18.95
C LEU A 6 8.42 -24.71 20.05
N PRO A 7 8.86 -25.73 20.81
CA PRO A 7 8.16 -26.15 22.01
C PRO A 7 7.93 -24.97 22.97
N PHE A 8 6.83 -25.02 23.73
CA PHE A 8 6.55 -23.99 24.72
C PHE A 8 7.65 -23.94 25.79
N GLY A 9 8.10 -22.74 26.16
CA GLY A 9 9.18 -22.54 27.14
C GLY A 9 10.60 -22.77 26.61
N ASP A 10 10.78 -23.06 25.31
CA ASP A 10 12.10 -23.27 24.73
C ASP A 10 12.97 -21.99 24.82
N GLY A 11 14.14 -22.10 25.48
CA GLY A 11 15.11 -21.00 25.63
C GLY A 11 15.63 -20.45 24.29
N ARG A 12 15.50 -21.25 23.22
CA ARG A 12 15.54 -20.91 21.78
C ARG A 12 15.04 -19.50 21.49
N LYS A 13 13.84 -19.23 22.00
CA LYS A 13 13.07 -18.02 21.75
C LYS A 13 13.83 -16.75 22.13
N ALA A 14 14.49 -16.73 23.28
CA ALA A 14 15.20 -15.53 23.76
C ALA A 14 16.44 -15.22 22.92
N SER A 15 17.18 -16.26 22.53
CA SER A 15 18.35 -16.11 21.64
C SER A 15 17.95 -15.62 20.26
N LEU A 16 16.88 -16.17 19.67
CA LEU A 16 16.36 -15.71 18.38
C LEU A 16 15.85 -14.27 18.44
N SER A 17 15.13 -13.90 19.51
CA SER A 17 14.61 -12.54 19.69
C SER A 17 15.75 -11.51 19.74
N ARG A 18 16.87 -11.83 20.43
CA ARG A 18 18.06 -10.97 20.45
C ARG A 18 18.77 -10.94 19.10
N LEU A 19 18.95 -12.10 18.46
CA LEU A 19 19.64 -12.22 17.17
C LEU A 19 18.99 -11.34 16.10
N PHE A 20 17.67 -11.39 16.01
CA PHE A 20 16.89 -10.63 15.03
C PHE A 20 16.38 -9.29 15.55
N LYS A 21 16.80 -8.89 16.76
CA LYS A 21 16.41 -7.62 17.39
C LYS A 21 14.89 -7.41 17.41
N VAL A 22 14.13 -8.46 17.73
CA VAL A 22 12.66 -8.42 17.79
C VAL A 22 12.22 -7.52 18.93
N GLN A 23 11.62 -6.37 18.62
CA GLN A 23 11.15 -5.39 19.61
C GLN A 23 9.65 -5.48 19.91
N GLY A 24 8.88 -6.16 19.06
CA GLY A 24 7.43 -6.28 19.19
C GLY A 24 6.89 -7.45 18.37
N ILE A 25 5.60 -7.72 18.49
CA ILE A 25 4.91 -8.73 17.68
C ILE A 25 3.74 -8.07 16.92
N PRO A 26 3.41 -8.53 15.70
CA PRO A 26 4.06 -9.61 14.96
C PRO A 26 5.35 -9.18 14.25
N THR A 27 6.36 -10.06 14.23
CA THR A 27 7.60 -9.93 13.43
C THR A 27 7.81 -11.20 12.60
N LEU A 28 8.20 -11.05 11.35
CA LEU A 28 8.52 -12.15 10.44
C LEU A 28 9.89 -11.91 9.82
N VAL A 29 10.77 -12.89 9.95
CA VAL A 29 12.11 -12.89 9.34
C VAL A 29 12.13 -13.96 8.27
N ALA A 30 12.51 -13.58 7.05
CA ALA A 30 12.70 -14.51 5.94
C ALA A 30 14.14 -15.05 5.96
N ILE A 31 14.29 -16.37 6.00
CA ILE A 31 15.57 -17.08 5.95
C ILE A 31 15.59 -17.90 4.67
N GLY A 32 16.64 -17.74 3.87
CA GLY A 32 16.80 -18.44 2.61
C GLY A 32 17.27 -19.89 2.79
N PRO A 33 17.30 -20.70 1.72
CA PRO A 33 17.74 -22.10 1.77
C PRO A 33 19.17 -22.28 2.29
N SER A 34 20.02 -21.27 2.16
CA SER A 34 21.40 -21.26 2.69
C SER A 34 21.49 -21.02 4.20
N GLY A 35 20.36 -20.80 4.89
CA GLY A 35 20.33 -20.41 6.30
C GLY A 35 20.66 -18.95 6.57
N LYS A 36 20.91 -18.16 5.51
CA LYS A 36 21.14 -16.71 5.62
C LYS A 36 19.84 -15.93 5.67
N THR A 37 19.85 -14.81 6.38
CA THR A 37 18.72 -13.89 6.43
C THR A 37 18.55 -13.21 5.08
N VAL A 38 17.35 -13.31 4.51
CA VAL A 38 16.96 -12.57 3.31
C VAL A 38 16.48 -11.18 3.71
N THR A 39 15.53 -11.11 4.65
CA THR A 39 15.04 -9.83 5.19
C THR A 39 14.41 -10.00 6.56
N THR A 40 14.52 -8.97 7.41
CA THR A 40 13.79 -8.85 8.68
C THR A 40 12.45 -8.12 8.53
N GLU A 41 12.19 -7.55 7.35
CA GLU A 41 11.01 -6.74 7.05
C GLU A 41 9.92 -7.53 6.31
N ALA A 42 10.03 -8.86 6.25
CA ALA A 42 9.09 -9.71 5.50
C ALA A 42 7.63 -9.46 5.89
N ARG A 43 7.36 -9.20 7.17
CA ARG A 43 6.02 -8.82 7.65
C ARG A 43 5.48 -7.58 6.93
N ASN A 44 6.32 -6.57 6.77
CA ASN A 44 5.95 -5.31 6.14
C ASN A 44 5.78 -5.45 4.63
N LEU A 45 6.61 -6.27 4.00
CA LEU A 45 6.52 -6.59 2.57
C LEU A 45 5.26 -7.39 2.24
N ILE A 46 4.94 -8.43 3.03
CA ILE A 46 3.72 -9.24 2.87
C ILE A 46 2.48 -8.39 3.12
N MET A 47 2.56 -7.45 4.05
CA MET A 47 1.52 -6.43 4.13
C MET A 47 1.55 -5.68 2.80
N CYS A 48 2.46 -4.77 2.52
CA CYS A 48 2.41 -3.90 1.33
C CYS A 48 2.18 -4.54 -0.04
N HIS A 49 2.54 -5.80 -0.28
CA HIS A 49 2.50 -6.43 -1.60
C HIS A 49 1.88 -7.83 -1.60
N GLY A 50 1.35 -8.31 -0.47
CA GLY A 50 0.74 -9.64 -0.39
C GLY A 50 1.72 -10.76 -0.71
N ALA A 51 1.23 -11.78 -1.44
CA ALA A 51 2.03 -12.93 -1.86
C ALA A 51 3.11 -12.59 -2.89
N GLU A 52 2.90 -11.51 -3.68
CA GLU A 52 3.82 -11.08 -4.73
C GLU A 52 5.18 -10.62 -4.19
N ALA A 53 5.22 -10.25 -2.90
CA ALA A 53 6.45 -9.91 -2.20
C ALA A 53 7.48 -11.04 -2.18
N PHE A 54 7.06 -12.31 -2.31
CA PHE A 54 7.97 -13.45 -2.32
C PHE A 54 8.81 -13.43 -3.62
N PRO A 55 10.13 -13.69 -3.59
CA PRO A 55 10.94 -14.24 -2.49
C PRO A 55 11.60 -13.21 -1.56
N PHE A 56 11.08 -11.98 -1.51
CA PHE A 56 11.59 -10.86 -0.70
C PHE A 56 13.01 -10.43 -1.08
N THR A 57 13.39 -10.64 -2.34
CA THR A 57 14.67 -10.19 -2.90
C THR A 57 14.58 -8.75 -3.36
N GLU A 58 15.71 -8.04 -3.35
CA GLU A 58 15.78 -6.65 -3.84
C GLU A 58 15.31 -6.54 -5.29
N GLU A 59 15.75 -7.46 -6.16
CA GLU A 59 15.30 -7.54 -7.56
C GLU A 59 13.76 -7.65 -7.67
N ARG A 60 13.12 -8.50 -6.86
CA ARG A 60 11.66 -8.64 -6.87
C ARG A 60 10.98 -7.37 -6.38
N MET A 61 11.56 -6.68 -5.40
CA MET A 61 11.04 -5.41 -4.92
C MET A 61 11.12 -4.34 -5.99
N GLU A 62 12.20 -4.29 -6.76
CA GLU A 62 12.36 -3.36 -7.88
C GLU A 62 11.34 -3.63 -9.00
N GLU A 63 11.09 -4.89 -9.35
CA GLU A 63 10.06 -5.28 -10.33
C GLU A 63 8.66 -4.81 -9.90
N ILE A 64 8.27 -5.11 -8.65
CA ILE A 64 6.96 -4.70 -8.11
C ILE A 64 6.85 -3.18 -8.12
N GLU A 65 7.92 -2.47 -7.77
CA GLU A 65 7.92 -1.01 -7.81
C GLU A 65 7.82 -0.47 -9.24
N ALA A 66 8.51 -1.08 -10.20
CA ALA A 66 8.41 -0.71 -11.61
C ALA A 66 7.00 -0.94 -12.17
N GLU A 67 6.37 -2.08 -11.86
CA GLU A 67 4.97 -2.36 -12.23
C GLU A 67 4.02 -1.31 -11.66
N ILE A 68 4.22 -0.91 -10.40
CA ILE A 68 3.42 0.14 -9.77
C ILE A 68 3.65 1.49 -10.44
N MET A 69 4.89 1.84 -10.79
CA MET A 69 5.20 3.08 -11.49
C MET A 69 4.64 3.09 -12.92
N ALA A 70 4.64 1.94 -13.59
CA ALA A 70 4.05 1.77 -14.91
C ALA A 70 2.53 1.97 -14.94
N LYS A 71 1.84 1.75 -13.81
CA LYS A 71 0.42 2.11 -13.66
C LYS A 71 0.17 3.62 -13.73
N GLY A 72 1.21 4.46 -13.57
CA GLY A 72 1.13 5.89 -13.86
C GLY A 72 0.35 6.74 -12.86
N TRP A 73 0.22 6.28 -11.61
CA TRP A 73 -0.50 7.02 -10.57
C TRP A 73 0.13 8.39 -10.30
N PRO A 74 -0.67 9.46 -10.12
CA PRO A 74 -0.10 10.76 -9.83
C PRO A 74 0.50 10.78 -8.43
N GLU A 75 1.48 11.65 -8.22
CA GLU A 75 2.10 11.81 -6.90
C GLU A 75 1.16 12.53 -5.91
N LYS A 76 0.20 13.32 -6.43
CA LYS A 76 -0.74 14.13 -5.65
C LYS A 76 -2.17 14.00 -6.17
N LEU A 77 -3.14 13.97 -5.26
CA LEU A 77 -4.57 13.90 -5.58
C LEU A 77 -5.35 14.92 -4.74
N LYS A 78 -6.29 15.63 -5.37
CA LYS A 78 -7.32 16.40 -4.67
C LYS A 78 -8.57 15.54 -4.56
N HIS A 79 -9.10 15.37 -3.35
CA HIS A 79 -10.28 14.55 -3.12
C HIS A 79 -11.39 15.35 -2.44
N LYS A 80 -12.65 15.17 -2.83
CA LYS A 80 -13.77 16.01 -2.33
C LYS A 80 -13.99 15.92 -0.83
N LEU A 81 -13.65 14.79 -0.20
CA LEU A 81 -13.73 14.59 1.25
C LEU A 81 -12.57 15.25 2.02
N HIS A 82 -11.54 15.72 1.31
CA HIS A 82 -10.35 16.31 1.90
C HIS A 82 -10.03 17.65 1.25
N GLU A 83 -10.09 18.74 2.03
CA GLU A 83 -9.75 20.09 1.55
C GLU A 83 -8.28 20.26 1.12
N HIS A 84 -7.44 19.24 1.34
CA HIS A 84 -6.00 19.27 1.11
C HIS A 84 -5.56 18.20 0.10
N GLU A 85 -4.38 18.42 -0.50
CA GLU A 85 -3.76 17.45 -1.39
C GLU A 85 -3.28 16.21 -0.61
N LEU A 86 -3.67 15.04 -1.11
CA LEU A 86 -3.21 13.75 -0.65
C LEU A 86 -1.97 13.34 -1.47
N LEU A 87 -0.98 12.74 -0.82
CA LEU A 87 0.27 12.31 -1.46
C LEU A 87 0.32 10.79 -1.57
N LEU A 88 0.75 10.29 -2.73
CA LEU A 88 0.97 8.87 -2.93
C LEU A 88 2.14 8.39 -2.06
N THR A 89 1.83 7.64 -1.00
CA THR A 89 2.80 7.16 -0.02
C THR A 89 2.63 5.66 0.20
N LYS A 90 3.74 4.98 0.48
CA LYS A 90 3.74 3.57 0.92
C LYS A 90 3.26 3.53 2.38
N ARG A 91 2.16 2.82 2.67
CA ARG A 91 1.66 2.62 4.04
C ARG A 91 1.45 1.15 4.32
N LEU A 92 1.81 0.72 5.53
CA LEU A 92 1.69 -0.67 5.95
C LEU A 92 0.24 -1.11 6.14
N ALA A 93 -0.62 -0.21 6.62
CA ALA A 93 -2.03 -0.46 6.84
C ALA A 93 -2.79 0.85 6.77
N TYR A 94 -4.03 0.76 6.34
CA TYR A 94 -4.95 1.89 6.27
C TYR A 94 -6.39 1.40 6.35
N MET A 95 -7.27 2.32 6.72
CA MET A 95 -8.68 2.20 6.41
C MET A 95 -9.00 3.32 5.43
N CYS A 96 -9.71 2.97 4.36
CA CYS A 96 -10.19 3.96 3.41
C CYS A 96 -11.29 4.78 4.08
N ASP A 97 -11.21 6.11 4.02
CA ASP A 97 -12.20 6.97 4.67
C ASP A 97 -13.57 6.95 3.96
N GLU A 98 -13.62 6.50 2.70
CA GLU A 98 -14.87 6.41 1.94
C GLU A 98 -15.67 5.14 2.23
N CYS A 99 -15.02 3.99 2.08
CA CYS A 99 -15.67 2.69 2.22
C CYS A 99 -15.49 2.08 3.62
N ASN A 100 -14.65 2.67 4.47
CA ASN A 100 -14.26 2.13 5.78
C ASN A 100 -13.73 0.69 5.70
N GLU A 101 -13.23 0.30 4.52
CA GLU A 101 -12.60 -0.97 4.27
C GLU A 101 -11.08 -0.80 4.41
N SER A 102 -10.44 -1.79 5.02
CA SER A 102 -8.99 -1.96 4.89
C SER A 102 -8.74 -2.40 3.46
N GLY A 103 -8.28 -1.49 2.62
CA GLY A 103 -7.99 -1.85 1.24
C GLY A 103 -6.81 -2.81 1.16
N GLU A 104 -6.76 -3.56 0.06
CA GLU A 104 -5.63 -4.44 -0.22
C GLU A 104 -4.35 -3.60 -0.26
N THR A 105 -3.35 -4.17 0.38
CA THR A 105 -2.13 -3.51 0.74
C THR A 105 -1.31 -3.14 -0.51
N GLY A 106 -0.87 -1.89 -0.56
CA GLY A 106 -0.22 -1.23 -1.70
C GLY A 106 -0.19 0.28 -1.49
N ARG A 107 0.55 1.04 -2.32
CA ARG A 107 0.71 2.51 -2.20
C ARG A 107 -0.66 3.24 -2.23
N LEU A 108 -0.80 4.32 -1.44
CA LEU A 108 -2.07 5.03 -1.23
C LEU A 108 -1.88 6.53 -1.22
N PHE A 109 -2.93 7.25 -1.57
CA PHE A 109 -2.98 8.69 -1.33
C PHE A 109 -3.30 8.94 0.14
N VAL A 110 -2.34 9.52 0.87
CA VAL A 110 -2.45 9.87 2.29
C VAL A 110 -1.94 11.27 2.54
N ARG A 111 -2.47 11.95 3.56
CA ARG A 111 -1.85 13.20 4.02
C ARG A 111 -0.56 12.87 4.77
N ALA A 112 0.54 13.54 4.44
CA ALA A 112 1.86 13.31 5.06
C ALA A 112 1.91 13.41 6.61
N ILE A 113 0.87 13.93 7.26
CA ILE A 113 0.82 14.21 8.70
C ILE A 113 -0.40 13.54 9.39
N LEU A 114 -1.40 13.03 8.66
CA LEU A 114 -2.64 12.45 9.25
C LEU A 114 -3.03 11.13 8.59
N ALA A 115 -3.73 10.28 9.34
CA ALA A 115 -4.00 8.89 8.99
C ALA A 115 -5.09 8.62 7.92
N TYR A 116 -5.48 9.65 7.16
CA TYR A 116 -6.50 9.55 6.10
C TYR A 116 -5.92 8.92 4.84
N SER A 117 -6.64 7.98 4.22
CA SER A 117 -6.10 7.09 3.18
C SER A 117 -7.12 6.75 2.10
N TYR A 118 -6.68 6.65 0.83
CA TYR A 118 -7.53 6.31 -0.31
C TYR A 118 -6.93 5.15 -1.14
N THR A 119 -7.76 4.19 -1.56
CA THR A 119 -7.30 3.06 -2.40
C THR A 119 -7.04 3.51 -3.85
N PRO A 120 -6.13 2.84 -4.59
CA PRO A 120 -5.88 3.14 -6.00
C PRO A 120 -7.08 2.82 -6.91
N GLU A 121 -7.88 1.79 -6.64
CA GLU A 121 -9.01 1.44 -7.54
C GLU A 121 -10.02 2.59 -7.63
N LYS A 122 -10.33 3.21 -6.50
CA LYS A 122 -11.20 4.39 -6.39
C LYS A 122 -10.65 5.63 -7.09
N PHE A 123 -9.32 5.73 -7.24
CA PHE A 123 -8.71 6.87 -7.94
C PHE A 123 -9.07 6.89 -9.43
N SER A 124 -9.06 5.74 -10.10
CA SER A 124 -9.44 5.66 -11.53
C SER A 124 -10.90 6.08 -11.77
N GLU A 125 -11.78 5.77 -10.83
CA GLU A 125 -13.19 6.15 -10.86
C GLU A 125 -13.37 7.65 -10.61
N VAL A 126 -12.63 8.22 -9.65
CA VAL A 126 -12.63 9.67 -9.37
C VAL A 126 -12.08 10.47 -10.56
N GLU A 127 -10.98 10.02 -11.19
CA GLU A 127 -10.41 10.70 -12.35
C GLU A 127 -11.36 10.65 -13.55
N GLN A 128 -12.04 9.52 -13.78
CA GLN A 128 -13.08 9.40 -14.81
C GLN A 128 -14.27 10.34 -14.51
N ILE A 129 -14.70 10.44 -13.26
CA ILE A 129 -15.78 11.34 -12.83
C ILE A 129 -15.37 12.82 -13.00
N GLU A 130 -14.13 13.18 -12.67
CA GLU A 130 -13.62 14.54 -12.83
C GLU A 130 -13.42 14.92 -14.30
N LYS A 131 -12.90 13.99 -15.11
CA LYS A 131 -12.79 14.17 -16.56
C LYS A 131 -14.16 14.34 -17.20
N ALA A 132 -15.12 13.48 -16.85
CA ALA A 132 -16.51 13.60 -17.32
C ALA A 132 -17.17 14.92 -16.89
N ARG A 133 -16.87 15.43 -15.69
CA ARG A 133 -17.33 16.75 -15.24
C ARG A 133 -16.69 17.89 -16.03
N ARG A 134 -15.38 17.88 -16.26
CA ARG A 134 -14.70 18.91 -17.07
C ARG A 134 -15.21 18.91 -18.51
N GLU A 135 -15.48 17.73 -19.08
CA GLU A 135 -16.06 17.58 -20.41
C GLU A 135 -17.51 18.07 -20.46
N ALA A 136 -18.30 17.86 -19.40
CA ALA A 136 -19.65 18.43 -19.27
C ALA A 136 -19.62 19.97 -19.12
N ASP A 137 -18.71 20.51 -18.31
CA ASP A 137 -18.53 21.95 -18.11
C ASP A 137 -17.97 22.65 -19.37
N THR A 138 -17.24 21.94 -20.23
CA THR A 138 -16.81 22.46 -21.54
C THR A 138 -17.86 22.26 -22.64
N GLY A 139 -18.84 21.39 -22.43
CA GLY A 139 -19.98 21.16 -23.33
C GLY A 139 -21.08 22.22 -23.23
N ASP A 140 -21.17 22.95 -22.12
CA ASP A 140 -22.21 23.97 -21.88
C ASP A 140 -21.85 25.37 -22.43
N ASN A 141 -21.16 25.41 -23.58
CA ASN A 141 -20.84 26.66 -24.28
C ASN A 141 -21.36 26.72 -25.72
N PHE A 142 -22.30 25.84 -26.09
CA PHE A 142 -23.05 25.92 -27.36
C PHE A 142 -24.55 25.81 -27.12
N GLY A 143 -25.16 26.90 -26.67
CA GLY A 143 -26.60 26.97 -26.43
C GLY A 143 -27.20 28.37 -26.42
N HIS A 144 -26.59 29.37 -27.08
CA HIS A 144 -27.27 30.62 -27.38
C HIS A 144 -27.96 30.53 -28.74
N TRP A 145 -29.19 30.03 -28.77
CA TRP A 145 -30.14 30.37 -29.83
C TRP A 145 -31.40 30.96 -29.21
N ARG A 146 -31.51 32.29 -29.35
CA ARG A 146 -32.76 33.02 -29.24
C ARG A 146 -33.82 32.40 -30.15
N LEU A 147 -35.01 32.20 -29.61
CA LEU A 147 -36.26 32.58 -30.29
C LEU A 147 -37.06 33.43 -29.31
#